data_AF-A0A2E1MYX5-F1
#
_entry.id   AF-A0A2E1MYX5-F1
#
_cell.length_a   1.000
_cell.length_b   1.000
_cell.length_c   1.000
_cell.angle_alpha   90.00
_cell.angle_beta   90.00
_cell.angle_gamma   90.00
#
_symmetry.space_group_name_H-M   'P 1'
#
loop_
_entity.id
_entity.type
_entity.pdbx_description
1 polymer ?
#
loop_
_entity_poly.entity_id
_entity_poly.type
_entity_poly.pdbx_seq_one_letter_code
_entity_poly.pdbx_strand_id
1 'polypeptide(L)'
;MEACQMSNNFGYACVNMQLAYPEIYQNRKLNRIFSSRTMIKKTFETKGLVYVSEVALKNCKDLYKILKWNKANNFNFFRISSDIFPWSSEYSLGDLPDYLEIKKILFDSGKFAKKNNMRLTAHPGPFNVLTSPSERVVKNCVRDLSVNGEVFDLMNLSRTPYNKINIHIGGAYNDKKSALTRFCKNYKLLPKSVQKRLTVENDDRETLYSTKDLFYGVYKKIGIPIVFDYHHHSLCNGGQTEEEALNLAISTWDDIKPVVHYSESRSLEKKDKNIKPQAHSDYVVNYINTYGMELDIMIEAKHKELAVLDYLNKYYK
;
A
#
# COMPACT_ATOMS: atom_id res chain seq x y z
N MET A 1 10.87 -30.34 -20.34
CA MET A 1 11.10 -29.61 -19.08
C MET A 1 10.03 -28.55 -18.99
N GLU A 2 8.90 -28.90 -18.40
CA GLU A 2 7.85 -27.92 -18.08
C GLU A 2 8.44 -26.98 -17.05
N ALA A 3 8.64 -25.71 -17.43
CA ALA A 3 8.94 -24.68 -16.46
C ALA A 3 7.77 -24.65 -15.48
N CYS A 4 8.03 -25.02 -14.22
CA CYS A 4 7.13 -24.71 -13.11
C CYS A 4 6.86 -23.21 -13.20
N GLN A 5 5.70 -22.83 -13.74
CA GLN A 5 5.35 -21.44 -13.99
C GLN A 5 5.14 -20.81 -12.62
N MET A 6 6.22 -20.21 -12.08
CA MET A 6 6.22 -19.55 -10.79
C MET A 6 5.01 -18.64 -10.70
N SER A 7 4.18 -18.84 -9.68
CA SER A 7 2.83 -18.26 -9.61
C SER A 7 2.80 -16.78 -9.22
N ASN A 8 3.73 -15.96 -9.70
CA ASN A 8 3.83 -14.55 -9.33
C ASN A 8 2.55 -13.79 -9.67
N ASN A 9 2.06 -12.99 -8.72
CA ASN A 9 0.84 -12.20 -8.89
C ASN A 9 1.22 -10.72 -8.93
N PHE A 10 0.80 -10.01 -9.98
CA PHE A 10 1.15 -8.61 -10.18
C PHE A 10 -0.03 -7.71 -9.84
N GLY A 11 0.25 -6.65 -9.09
CA GLY A 11 -0.74 -5.68 -8.65
C GLY A 11 -0.33 -4.25 -8.92
N TYR A 12 -1.29 -3.34 -8.76
CA TYR A 12 -1.09 -1.90 -8.86
C TYR A 12 -1.82 -1.16 -7.73
N ALA A 13 -1.54 0.14 -7.60
CA ALA A 13 -1.94 0.94 -6.45
C ALA A 13 -2.98 2.02 -6.72
N CYS A 14 -4.01 2.06 -5.86
CA CYS A 14 -4.96 3.13 -5.58
C CYS A 14 -5.93 3.50 -6.71
N VAL A 15 -5.42 3.83 -7.90
CA VAL A 15 -6.19 4.38 -9.02
C VAL A 15 -6.01 3.47 -10.22
N ASN A 16 -7.11 3.22 -10.93
CA ASN A 16 -7.09 2.62 -12.26
C ASN A 16 -7.16 3.75 -13.30
N MET A 17 -6.16 3.89 -14.16
CA MET A 17 -6.04 4.99 -15.11
C MET A 17 -7.16 4.96 -16.14
N GLN A 18 -7.49 3.79 -16.67
CA GLN A 18 -8.57 3.64 -17.66
C GLN A 18 -9.94 4.04 -17.10
N LEU A 19 -10.24 3.67 -15.86
CA LEU A 19 -11.48 4.01 -15.17
C LEU A 19 -11.53 5.46 -14.67
N ALA A 20 -10.39 5.98 -14.22
CA ALA A 20 -10.30 7.35 -13.69
C ALA A 20 -10.23 8.41 -14.78
N TYR A 21 -9.75 8.06 -15.98
CA TYR A 21 -9.58 8.97 -17.12
C TYR A 21 -10.06 8.33 -18.45
N PRO A 22 -11.36 7.99 -18.57
CA PRO A 22 -11.89 7.28 -19.73
C PRO A 22 -11.80 8.08 -21.03
N GLU A 23 -11.81 9.42 -20.98
CA GLU A 23 -11.60 10.26 -22.16
C GLU A 23 -10.20 10.10 -22.74
N ILE A 24 -9.18 9.97 -21.87
CA ILE A 24 -7.77 9.84 -22.27
C ILE A 24 -7.48 8.42 -22.77
N TYR A 25 -7.92 7.39 -22.04
CA TYR A 25 -7.51 6.01 -22.29
C TYR A 25 -8.54 5.15 -23.02
N GLN A 26 -9.78 5.63 -23.16
CA GLN A 26 -10.85 4.89 -23.87
C GLN A 26 -11.52 5.73 -24.96
N ASN A 27 -11.15 7.01 -25.12
CA ASN A 27 -11.80 7.96 -26.03
C ASN A 27 -13.34 8.00 -25.85
N ARG A 28 -13.81 7.92 -24.60
CA ARG A 28 -15.23 7.91 -24.24
C ARG A 28 -15.53 8.92 -23.14
N LYS A 29 -16.58 9.71 -23.32
CA LYS A 29 -17.09 10.65 -22.32
C LYS A 29 -17.91 9.91 -21.25
N LEU A 30 -17.23 9.25 -20.33
CA LEU A 30 -17.83 8.49 -19.22
C LEU A 30 -17.53 9.12 -17.86
N ASN A 31 -18.38 8.83 -16.88
CA ASN A 31 -18.13 9.22 -15.50
C ASN A 31 -16.86 8.56 -14.95
N ARG A 32 -15.98 9.36 -14.35
CA ARG A 32 -14.74 8.90 -13.71
C ARG A 32 -15.03 7.99 -12.52
N ILE A 33 -14.38 6.82 -12.49
CA ILE A 33 -14.45 5.85 -11.39
C ILE A 33 -13.10 5.82 -10.68
N PHE A 34 -13.08 6.21 -9.40
CA PHE A 34 -11.89 6.19 -8.53
C PHE A 34 -12.33 6.22 -7.06
N SER A 35 -11.49 5.78 -6.12
CA SER A 35 -11.88 5.59 -4.71
C SER A 35 -11.08 6.43 -3.72
N SER A 36 -10.55 7.58 -4.16
CA SER A 36 -9.67 8.45 -3.38
C SER A 36 -10.09 9.93 -3.45
N ARG A 37 -11.40 10.18 -3.50
CA ARG A 37 -11.93 11.56 -3.46
C ARG A 37 -11.67 12.16 -2.10
N THR A 38 -11.19 13.39 -2.09
CA THR A 38 -10.96 14.17 -0.88
C THR A 38 -11.55 15.57 -1.01
N MET A 39 -11.38 16.38 0.04
CA MET A 39 -11.82 17.77 0.11
C MET A 39 -10.80 18.60 0.87
N ILE A 40 -10.76 19.90 0.62
CA ILE A 40 -9.92 20.82 1.39
C ILE A 40 -10.54 21.09 2.77
N LYS A 41 -9.72 21.54 3.73
CA LYS A 41 -10.13 21.82 5.11
C LYS A 41 -11.35 22.75 5.20
N LYS A 42 -11.36 23.83 4.41
CA LYS A 42 -12.49 24.77 4.34
C LYS A 42 -13.81 24.06 3.96
N THR A 43 -13.77 23.09 3.05
CA THR A 43 -14.97 22.34 2.64
C THR A 43 -15.42 21.40 3.74
N PHE A 44 -14.49 20.75 4.43
CA PHE A 44 -14.80 19.93 5.60
C PHE A 44 -15.47 20.75 6.71
N GLU A 45 -14.89 21.90 7.09
CA GLU A 45 -15.41 22.76 8.15
C GLU A 45 -16.77 23.37 7.81
N THR A 46 -17.03 23.67 6.53
CA THR A 46 -18.29 24.30 6.09
C THR A 46 -19.41 23.31 5.82
N LYS A 47 -19.12 22.13 5.27
CA LYS A 47 -20.14 21.14 4.90
C LYS A 47 -20.30 20.00 5.91
N GLY A 48 -19.32 19.80 6.80
CA GLY A 48 -19.37 18.82 7.87
C GLY A 48 -19.51 17.37 7.41
N LEU A 49 -19.98 16.52 8.34
CA LEU A 49 -20.02 15.06 8.16
C LEU A 49 -20.99 14.59 7.08
N VAL A 50 -22.03 15.37 6.75
CA VAL A 50 -22.96 15.04 5.66
C VAL A 50 -22.20 14.92 4.34
N TYR A 51 -21.40 15.93 3.97
CA TYR A 51 -20.65 15.89 2.73
C TYR A 51 -19.48 14.90 2.77
N VAL A 52 -18.84 14.72 3.92
CA VAL A 52 -17.83 13.66 4.11
C VAL A 52 -18.43 12.29 3.83
N SER A 53 -19.62 12.02 4.35
CA SER A 53 -20.35 10.77 4.17
C SER A 53 -20.68 10.52 2.70
N GLU A 54 -21.20 11.52 1.99
CA GLU A 54 -21.46 11.42 0.54
C GLU A 54 -20.20 11.04 -0.25
N VAL A 55 -19.07 11.69 0.06
CA VAL A 55 -17.79 11.44 -0.60
C VAL A 55 -17.25 10.04 -0.28
N ALA A 56 -17.29 9.64 0.99
CA ALA A 56 -16.84 8.32 1.45
C ALA A 56 -17.71 7.20 0.84
N LEU A 57 -19.03 7.38 0.80
CA LEU A 57 -19.96 6.45 0.15
C LEU A 57 -19.64 6.29 -1.33
N LYS A 58 -19.38 7.40 -2.04
CA LYS A 58 -18.99 7.36 -3.45
C LYS A 58 -17.66 6.64 -3.66
N ASN A 59 -16.67 6.87 -2.79
CA ASN A 59 -15.40 6.15 -2.82
C ASN A 59 -15.59 4.63 -2.62
N CYS A 60 -16.43 4.22 -1.66
CA CYS A 60 -16.74 2.81 -1.42
C CYS A 60 -17.46 2.16 -2.61
N LYS A 61 -18.45 2.87 -3.21
CA LYS A 61 -19.15 2.40 -4.42
C LYS A 61 -18.20 2.19 -5.59
N ASP A 62 -17.25 3.11 -5.77
CA ASP A 62 -16.29 3.01 -6.87
C ASP A 62 -15.18 2.01 -6.61
N LEU A 63 -14.75 1.81 -5.35
CA LEU A 63 -13.88 0.70 -4.99
C LEU A 63 -14.48 -0.63 -5.46
N TYR A 64 -15.77 -0.86 -5.20
CA TYR A 64 -16.42 -2.09 -5.64
C TYR A 64 -16.44 -2.26 -7.17
N LYS A 65 -16.60 -1.15 -7.92
CA LYS A 65 -16.50 -1.17 -9.39
C LYS A 65 -15.08 -1.49 -9.87
N ILE A 66 -14.07 -0.91 -9.23
CA ILE A 66 -12.66 -1.19 -9.52
C ILE A 66 -12.38 -2.68 -9.28
N LEU A 67 -12.80 -3.26 -8.16
CA LEU A 67 -12.59 -4.70 -7.90
C LEU A 67 -13.22 -5.59 -8.97
N LYS A 68 -14.43 -5.26 -9.44
CA LYS A 68 -15.08 -5.99 -10.55
C LYS A 68 -14.30 -5.86 -11.86
N TRP A 69 -13.81 -4.66 -12.17
CA TRP A 69 -12.95 -4.44 -13.34
C TRP A 69 -11.64 -5.22 -13.22
N ASN A 70 -10.99 -5.20 -12.07
CA ASN A 70 -9.74 -5.91 -11.80
C ASN A 70 -9.93 -7.40 -12.06
N LYS A 71 -10.99 -8.00 -11.52
CA LYS A 71 -11.28 -9.41 -11.76
C LYS A 71 -11.52 -9.70 -13.25
N ALA A 72 -12.28 -8.85 -13.95
CA ALA A 72 -12.52 -9.01 -15.38
C ALA A 72 -11.25 -8.90 -16.25
N ASN A 73 -10.21 -8.23 -15.74
CA ASN A 73 -8.92 -8.03 -16.41
C ASN A 73 -7.78 -8.80 -15.74
N ASN A 74 -8.09 -9.85 -14.98
CA ASN A 74 -7.13 -10.75 -14.33
C ASN A 74 -6.15 -10.11 -13.33
N PHE A 75 -6.53 -8.98 -12.73
CA PHE A 75 -5.80 -8.40 -11.60
C PHE A 75 -6.31 -8.96 -10.28
N ASN A 76 -5.50 -9.83 -9.66
CA ASN A 76 -5.84 -10.43 -8.36
C ASN A 76 -5.06 -9.81 -7.19
N PHE A 77 -4.24 -8.78 -7.41
CA PHE A 77 -3.55 -8.05 -6.35
C PHE A 77 -3.78 -6.54 -6.51
N PHE A 78 -4.29 -5.88 -5.46
CA PHE A 78 -4.60 -4.45 -5.52
C PHE A 78 -4.37 -3.75 -4.18
N ARG A 79 -3.66 -2.63 -4.22
CA ARG A 79 -3.52 -1.74 -3.06
C ARG A 79 -4.64 -0.71 -3.07
N ILE A 80 -5.57 -0.81 -2.13
CA ILE A 80 -6.66 0.16 -2.00
C ILE A 80 -6.10 1.50 -1.51
N SER A 81 -6.77 2.60 -1.88
CA SER A 81 -6.40 3.93 -1.38
C SER A 81 -6.69 4.03 0.11
N SER A 82 -5.75 4.60 0.87
CA SER A 82 -5.95 4.93 2.28
C SER A 82 -6.84 6.18 2.46
N ASP A 83 -7.13 6.92 1.38
CA ASP A 83 -7.95 8.14 1.36
C ASP A 83 -9.43 7.85 1.02
N ILE A 84 -9.89 6.60 1.16
CA ILE A 84 -11.31 6.24 0.93
C ILE A 84 -12.22 7.09 1.84
N PHE A 85 -11.77 7.38 3.06
CA PHE A 85 -12.44 8.23 4.03
C PHE A 85 -11.64 9.53 4.22
N PRO A 86 -12.02 10.62 3.56
CA PRO A 86 -11.29 11.88 3.71
C PRO A 86 -11.45 12.43 5.13
N TRP A 87 -10.39 12.99 5.69
CA TRP A 87 -10.37 13.57 7.04
C TRP A 87 -10.73 12.59 8.17
N SER A 88 -10.52 11.28 7.97
CA SER A 88 -10.89 10.24 8.94
C SER A 88 -10.21 10.34 10.32
N SER A 89 -9.21 11.22 10.48
CA SER A 89 -8.67 11.58 11.78
C SER A 89 -9.63 12.41 12.65
N GLU A 90 -10.60 13.10 12.04
CA GLU A 90 -11.44 14.11 12.69
C GLU A 90 -12.81 13.60 13.17
N TYR A 91 -13.19 12.35 12.84
CA TYR A 91 -14.51 11.78 13.16
C TYR A 91 -14.45 10.26 13.24
N SER A 92 -15.45 9.60 13.84
CA SER A 92 -15.57 8.13 13.81
C SER A 92 -16.38 7.69 12.60
N LEU A 93 -16.05 6.56 11.97
CA LEU A 93 -16.78 6.13 10.76
C LEU A 93 -18.29 5.93 11.03
N GLY A 94 -18.64 5.51 12.24
CA GLY A 94 -20.03 5.35 12.69
C GLY A 94 -20.83 6.65 12.78
N ASP A 95 -20.17 7.81 12.79
CA ASP A 95 -20.82 9.13 12.86
C ASP A 95 -21.31 9.60 11.47
N LEU A 96 -20.92 8.89 10.40
CA LEU A 96 -21.31 9.24 9.03
C LEU A 96 -22.80 8.90 8.79
N PRO A 97 -23.63 9.82 8.27
CA PRO A 97 -25.03 9.55 7.94
C PRO A 97 -25.26 8.30 7.07
N ASP A 98 -24.36 8.01 6.12
CA ASP A 98 -24.46 6.86 5.22
C ASP A 98 -23.72 5.62 5.75
N TYR A 99 -23.33 5.58 7.03
CA TYR A 99 -22.50 4.52 7.60
C TYR A 99 -23.03 3.11 7.33
N LEU A 100 -24.35 2.89 7.44
CA LEU A 100 -24.95 1.58 7.20
C LEU A 100 -24.80 1.13 5.74
N GLU A 101 -24.94 2.04 4.79
CA GLU A 101 -24.75 1.73 3.36
C GLU A 101 -23.26 1.52 3.05
N ILE A 102 -22.38 2.37 3.59
CA ILE A 102 -20.92 2.23 3.50
C ILE A 102 -20.49 0.85 4.00
N LYS A 103 -20.93 0.46 5.20
CA LYS A 103 -20.64 -0.84 5.81
C LYS A 103 -21.07 -1.99 4.91
N LYS A 104 -22.29 -1.93 4.36
CA LYS A 104 -22.80 -2.95 3.43
C LYS A 104 -21.92 -3.07 2.18
N ILE A 105 -21.56 -1.95 1.56
CA ILE A 105 -20.75 -1.93 0.33
C ILE A 105 -19.33 -2.44 0.58
N LEU A 106 -18.71 -2.05 1.70
CA LEU A 106 -17.38 -2.55 2.07
C LEU A 106 -17.43 -4.06 2.31
N PHE A 107 -18.43 -4.55 3.04
CA PHE A 107 -18.63 -5.98 3.26
C PHE A 107 -18.80 -6.75 1.93
N ASP A 108 -19.64 -6.24 1.02
CA ASP A 108 -19.84 -6.82 -0.31
C ASP A 108 -18.54 -6.80 -1.14
N SER A 109 -17.73 -5.75 -1.00
CA SER A 109 -16.43 -5.62 -1.66
C SER A 109 -15.43 -6.66 -1.19
N GLY A 110 -15.29 -6.87 0.12
CA GLY A 110 -14.38 -7.89 0.63
C GLY A 110 -14.91 -9.32 0.44
N LYS A 111 -16.23 -9.54 0.48
CA LYS A 111 -16.84 -10.81 0.07
C LYS A 111 -16.52 -11.13 -1.39
N PHE A 112 -16.61 -10.14 -2.27
CA PHE A 112 -16.24 -10.29 -3.68
C PHE A 112 -14.75 -10.59 -3.84
N ALA A 113 -13.88 -9.86 -3.15
CA ALA A 113 -12.43 -10.10 -3.19
C ALA A 113 -12.07 -11.53 -2.75
N LYS A 114 -12.63 -11.98 -1.61
CA LYS A 114 -12.43 -13.33 -1.09
C LYS A 114 -12.93 -14.41 -2.05
N LYS A 115 -14.13 -14.25 -2.63
CA LYS A 115 -14.69 -15.20 -3.60
C LYS A 115 -13.80 -15.35 -4.85
N ASN A 116 -13.07 -14.31 -5.21
CA ASN A 116 -12.28 -14.25 -6.43
C ASN A 116 -10.77 -14.38 -6.18
N ASN A 117 -10.34 -14.80 -4.98
CA ASN A 117 -8.93 -14.92 -4.59
C ASN A 117 -8.11 -13.64 -4.83
N MET A 118 -8.71 -12.48 -4.57
CA MET A 118 -8.04 -11.20 -4.69
C MET A 118 -7.36 -10.82 -3.37
N ARG A 119 -6.07 -10.49 -3.44
CA ARG A 119 -5.32 -9.92 -2.32
C ARG A 119 -5.48 -8.40 -2.30
N LEU A 120 -5.97 -7.88 -1.18
CA LEU A 120 -6.16 -6.44 -0.95
C LEU A 120 -5.24 -5.97 0.17
N THR A 121 -4.53 -4.88 -0.08
CA THR A 121 -3.59 -4.26 0.88
C THR A 121 -3.78 -2.75 0.92
N ALA A 122 -3.20 -2.08 1.92
CA ALA A 122 -3.17 -0.63 2.01
C ALA A 122 -1.74 -0.15 2.31
N HIS A 123 -1.47 1.12 2.00
CA HIS A 123 -0.26 1.80 2.43
C HIS A 123 -0.62 3.23 2.85
N PRO A 124 -0.93 3.45 4.14
CA PRO A 124 -1.15 4.79 4.67
C PRO A 124 0.07 5.69 4.44
N GLY A 125 -0.19 6.99 4.24
CA GLY A 125 0.81 7.95 3.79
C GLY A 125 1.93 8.23 4.80
N PRO A 126 2.91 9.07 4.43
CA PRO A 126 4.16 9.28 5.17
C PRO A 126 3.99 9.96 6.54
N PHE A 127 2.79 10.40 6.89
CA PHE A 127 2.48 10.98 8.21
C PHE A 127 2.31 9.93 9.31
N ASN A 128 2.27 8.63 8.95
CA ASN A 128 2.17 7.51 9.87
C ASN A 128 3.52 7.17 10.52
N VAL A 129 3.99 8.02 11.44
CA VAL A 129 5.33 7.94 12.01
C VAL A 129 5.33 7.47 13.47
N LEU A 130 5.44 6.16 13.69
CA LEU A 130 5.53 5.57 15.03
C LEU A 130 6.90 5.78 15.70
N THR A 131 7.94 6.15 14.96
CA THR A 131 9.26 6.50 15.52
C THR A 131 9.30 7.89 16.19
N SER A 132 8.25 8.70 16.02
CA SER A 132 8.24 10.11 16.44
C SER A 132 8.44 10.26 17.95
N PRO A 133 9.29 11.21 18.41
CA PRO A 133 9.37 11.56 19.81
C PRO A 133 8.15 12.37 20.29
N SER A 134 7.33 12.88 19.36
CA SER A 134 6.13 13.65 19.69
C SER A 134 4.94 12.72 19.94
N GLU A 135 4.41 12.74 21.16
CA GLU A 135 3.19 11.97 21.50
C GLU A 135 2.00 12.31 20.61
N ARG A 136 1.85 13.58 20.21
CA ARG A 136 0.79 14.01 19.30
C ARG A 136 0.89 13.32 17.94
N VAL A 137 2.10 13.24 17.37
CA VAL A 137 2.33 12.56 16.09
C VAL A 137 2.03 11.06 16.21
N VAL A 138 2.45 10.44 17.32
CA VAL A 138 2.15 9.02 17.59
C VAL A 138 0.66 8.78 17.73
N LYS A 139 -0.07 9.61 18.49
CA LYS A 139 -1.54 9.51 18.65
C LYS A 139 -2.26 9.64 17.31
N ASN A 140 -1.84 10.57 16.46
CA ASN A 140 -2.42 10.75 15.12
C ASN A 140 -2.14 9.53 14.22
N CYS A 141 -0.92 9.00 14.26
CA CYS A 141 -0.56 7.77 13.53
C CYS A 141 -1.40 6.58 14.00
N VAL A 142 -1.55 6.39 15.33
CA VAL A 142 -2.41 5.33 15.88
C VAL A 142 -3.84 5.50 15.42
N ARG A 143 -4.38 6.73 15.41
CA ARG A 143 -5.74 7.02 14.92
C ARG A 143 -5.90 6.64 13.45
N ASP A 144 -4.99 7.08 12.58
CA ASP A 144 -5.06 6.84 11.13
C ASP A 144 -4.92 5.34 10.78
N LEU A 145 -3.95 4.66 11.39
CA LEU A 145 -3.81 3.22 11.23
C LEU A 145 -5.03 2.45 11.76
N SER A 146 -5.65 2.93 12.85
CA SER A 146 -6.87 2.32 13.39
C SER A 146 -8.04 2.43 12.41
N VAL A 147 -8.18 3.56 11.69
CA VAL A 147 -9.19 3.69 10.61
C VAL A 147 -8.92 2.67 9.50
N ASN A 148 -7.68 2.53 9.04
CA ASN A 148 -7.33 1.55 8.02
C ASN A 148 -7.66 0.11 8.46
N GLY A 149 -7.38 -0.21 9.74
CA GLY A 149 -7.78 -1.49 10.34
C GLY A 149 -9.30 -1.68 10.39
N GLU A 150 -10.05 -0.64 10.75
CA GLU A 150 -11.51 -0.64 10.78
C GLU A 150 -12.12 -0.85 9.39
N VAL A 151 -11.59 -0.19 8.35
CA VAL A 151 -12.01 -0.40 6.96
C VAL A 151 -11.83 -1.85 6.54
N PHE A 152 -10.68 -2.47 6.85
CA PHE A 152 -10.41 -3.87 6.51
C PHE A 152 -11.32 -4.83 7.30
N ASP A 153 -11.67 -4.49 8.54
CA ASP A 153 -12.63 -5.24 9.34
C ASP A 153 -14.06 -5.12 8.77
N LEU A 154 -14.49 -3.93 8.32
CA LEU A 154 -15.78 -3.71 7.65
C LEU A 154 -15.88 -4.49 6.33
N MET A 155 -14.76 -4.63 5.62
CA MET A 155 -14.64 -5.49 4.44
C MET A 155 -14.58 -6.98 4.77
N ASN A 156 -14.51 -7.38 6.04
CA ASN A 156 -14.32 -8.77 6.46
C ASN A 156 -13.06 -9.42 5.85
N LEU A 157 -11.98 -8.63 5.73
CA LEU A 157 -10.66 -9.12 5.29
C LEU A 157 -9.90 -9.77 6.45
N SER A 158 -9.00 -10.69 6.14
CA SER A 158 -8.25 -11.42 7.16
C SER A 158 -7.43 -10.47 8.04
N ARG A 159 -7.34 -10.78 9.34
CA ARG A 159 -6.42 -10.12 10.29
C ARG A 159 -5.07 -10.81 10.26
N THR A 160 -4.42 -10.78 9.11
CA THR A 160 -3.09 -11.36 8.86
C THR A 160 -2.30 -10.47 7.89
N PRO A 161 -0.97 -10.64 7.78
CA PRO A 161 -0.17 -9.99 6.75
C PRO A 161 -0.61 -10.27 5.30
N TYR A 162 -1.49 -11.25 5.05
CA TYR A 162 -2.11 -11.43 3.74
C TYR A 162 -2.87 -10.16 3.31
N ASN A 163 -3.61 -9.53 4.22
CA ASN A 163 -4.25 -8.23 4.01
C ASN A 163 -3.47 -7.14 4.74
N LYS A 164 -2.21 -6.95 4.34
CA LYS A 164 -1.30 -6.02 5.03
C LYS A 164 -1.73 -4.56 4.97
N ILE A 165 -1.38 -3.85 6.04
CA ILE A 165 -1.30 -2.39 6.11
C ILE A 165 0.18 -2.05 6.18
N ASN A 166 0.74 -1.53 5.09
CA ASN A 166 2.17 -1.24 4.99
C ASN A 166 2.48 0.19 5.42
N ILE A 167 3.59 0.39 6.13
CA ILE A 167 4.14 1.73 6.39
C ILE A 167 5.67 1.71 6.30
N HIS A 168 6.26 2.86 5.98
CA HIS A 168 7.64 3.11 6.39
C HIS A 168 7.67 3.35 7.90
N ILE A 169 8.78 3.03 8.56
CA ILE A 169 8.89 3.25 10.01
C ILE A 169 9.06 4.73 10.36
N GLY A 170 9.52 5.55 9.41
CA GLY A 170 9.58 7.01 9.50
C GLY A 170 10.97 7.55 9.81
N GLY A 171 11.08 8.69 10.50
CA GLY A 171 12.36 9.37 10.69
C GLY A 171 13.31 8.68 11.66
N ALA A 172 14.62 8.76 11.39
CA ALA A 172 15.69 8.28 12.28
C ALA A 172 15.98 9.21 13.48
N TYR A 173 15.61 10.50 13.40
CA TYR A 173 15.84 11.50 14.46
C TYR A 173 17.29 11.49 15.02
N ASN A 174 18.27 11.42 14.11
CA ASN A 174 19.72 11.34 14.40
C ASN A 174 20.19 10.09 15.17
N ASP A 175 19.30 9.16 15.51
CA ASP A 175 19.63 7.90 16.20
C ASP A 175 18.66 6.79 15.77
N LYS A 176 19.10 5.99 14.78
CA LYS A 176 18.34 4.85 14.26
C LYS A 176 17.94 3.88 15.37
N LYS A 177 18.84 3.57 16.31
CA LYS A 177 18.62 2.56 17.37
C LYS A 177 17.53 3.00 18.34
N SER A 178 17.59 4.24 18.79
CA SER A 178 16.55 4.80 19.66
C SER A 178 15.22 4.93 18.93
N ALA A 179 15.22 5.33 17.65
CA ALA A 179 14.02 5.42 16.83
C ALA A 179 13.34 4.05 16.63
N LEU A 180 14.09 2.99 16.30
CA LEU A 180 13.58 1.62 16.18
C LEU A 180 13.00 1.11 17.50
N THR A 181 13.65 1.44 18.62
CA THR A 181 13.13 1.11 19.96
C THR A 181 11.80 1.81 20.24
N ARG A 182 11.68 3.11 19.90
CA ARG A 182 10.42 3.86 20.00
C ARG A 182 9.34 3.28 19.11
N PHE A 183 9.66 2.90 17.88
CA PHE A 183 8.73 2.23 16.98
C PHE A 183 8.15 0.97 17.64
N CYS A 184 9.00 0.07 18.15
CA CYS A 184 8.55 -1.16 18.81
C CYS A 184 7.71 -0.90 20.06
N LYS A 185 8.01 0.17 20.83
CA LYS A 185 7.19 0.60 21.97
C LYS A 185 5.82 1.09 21.51
N ASN A 186 5.79 1.99 20.53
CA ASN A 186 4.57 2.64 20.06
C ASN A 186 3.67 1.70 19.24
N TYR A 187 4.24 0.69 18.57
CA TYR A 187 3.50 -0.39 17.93
C TYR A 187 2.50 -1.06 18.88
N LYS A 188 2.85 -1.20 20.17
CA LYS A 188 1.98 -1.81 21.18
C LYS A 188 0.70 -1.00 21.46
N LEU A 189 0.68 0.29 21.10
CA LEU A 189 -0.49 1.16 21.22
C LEU A 189 -1.53 0.90 20.12
N LEU A 190 -1.14 0.26 19.02
CA LEU A 190 -2.05 -0.04 17.91
C LEU A 190 -3.08 -1.10 18.35
N PRO A 191 -4.33 -1.03 17.86
CA PRO A 191 -5.31 -2.08 18.11
C PRO A 191 -4.84 -3.40 17.48
N LYS A 192 -5.29 -4.53 18.05
CA LYS A 192 -4.90 -5.87 17.57
C LYS A 192 -5.26 -6.13 16.10
N SER A 193 -6.32 -5.49 15.60
CA SER A 193 -6.72 -5.56 14.19
C SER A 193 -5.66 -4.97 13.24
N VAL A 194 -4.91 -3.96 13.70
CA VAL A 194 -3.81 -3.34 12.96
C VAL A 194 -2.52 -4.10 13.20
N GLN A 195 -2.19 -4.44 14.46
CA GLN A 195 -0.98 -5.20 14.80
C GLN A 195 -0.84 -6.47 13.95
N LYS A 196 -1.93 -7.22 13.77
CA LYS A 196 -1.93 -8.46 12.98
C LYS A 196 -1.83 -8.27 11.46
N ARG A 197 -1.93 -7.04 10.95
CA ARG A 197 -1.85 -6.70 9.52
C ARG A 197 -0.62 -5.86 9.19
N LEU A 198 -0.02 -5.22 10.17
CA LEU A 198 1.02 -4.23 9.94
C LEU A 198 2.27 -4.89 9.35
N THR A 199 2.78 -4.31 8.28
CA THR A 199 4.10 -4.61 7.73
C THR A 199 4.91 -3.33 7.65
N VAL A 200 6.23 -3.48 7.58
CA VAL A 200 7.16 -2.37 7.37
C VAL A 200 7.98 -2.56 6.11
N GLU A 201 8.44 -1.47 5.52
CA GLU A 201 9.17 -1.48 4.26
C GLU A 201 10.50 -0.73 4.37
N ASN A 202 11.54 -1.23 3.70
CA ASN A 202 12.83 -0.53 3.60
C ASN A 202 12.68 0.81 2.85
N ASP A 203 13.50 1.78 3.22
CA ASP A 203 13.33 3.19 2.88
C ASP A 203 14.30 3.65 1.78
N ASP A 204 14.04 4.79 1.15
CA ASP A 204 14.70 5.27 -0.08
C ASP A 204 15.85 6.27 0.18
N ARG A 205 16.24 6.39 1.45
CA ARG A 205 17.31 7.29 1.92
C ARG A 205 18.31 6.53 2.77
N GLU A 206 19.60 6.67 2.45
CA GLU A 206 20.72 6.08 3.21
C GLU A 206 20.67 6.37 4.72
N THR A 207 20.19 7.57 5.08
CA THR A 207 20.04 8.02 6.48
C THR A 207 18.89 7.33 7.23
N LEU A 208 18.01 6.59 6.54
CA LEU A 208 16.83 5.91 7.07
C LEU A 208 17.09 4.42 7.25
N TYR A 209 16.33 3.50 6.65
CA TYR A 209 16.33 2.11 7.10
C TYR A 209 16.40 1.10 5.96
N SER A 210 17.46 0.30 5.96
CA SER A 210 17.61 -0.86 5.09
C SER A 210 16.80 -2.06 5.59
N THR A 211 16.66 -3.10 4.77
CA THR A 211 16.05 -4.38 5.18
C THR A 211 16.74 -4.97 6.41
N LYS A 212 18.08 -4.89 6.47
CA LYS A 212 18.87 -5.31 7.63
C LYS A 212 18.48 -4.57 8.90
N ASP A 213 18.34 -3.25 8.83
CA ASP A 213 17.94 -2.43 9.98
C ASP A 213 16.56 -2.83 10.50
N LEU A 214 15.60 -3.05 9.59
CA LEU A 214 14.24 -3.46 9.93
C LEU A 214 14.21 -4.86 10.54
N PHE A 215 15.01 -5.79 10.02
CA PHE A 215 15.07 -7.16 10.52
C PHE A 215 15.54 -7.20 11.99
N TYR A 216 16.70 -6.62 12.28
CA TYR A 216 17.27 -6.65 13.63
C TYR A 216 16.57 -5.69 14.61
N GLY A 217 16.14 -4.53 14.11
CA GLY A 217 15.54 -3.47 14.91
C GLY A 217 14.06 -3.68 15.21
N VAL A 218 13.33 -4.37 14.33
CA VAL A 218 11.86 -4.45 14.39
C VAL A 218 11.37 -5.89 14.34
N TYR A 219 11.64 -6.65 13.28
CA TYR A 219 11.12 -8.01 13.13
C TYR A 219 11.52 -8.91 14.31
N LYS A 220 12.82 -8.96 14.67
CA LYS A 220 13.30 -9.74 15.82
C LYS A 220 12.73 -9.31 17.18
N LYS A 221 12.08 -8.14 17.27
CA LYS A 221 11.52 -7.59 18.52
C LYS A 221 10.01 -7.77 18.63
N ILE A 222 9.28 -7.62 17.53
CA ILE A 222 7.80 -7.60 17.53
C ILE A 222 7.16 -8.48 16.44
N GLY A 223 7.95 -9.15 15.60
CA GLY A 223 7.48 -10.16 14.64
C GLY A 223 6.67 -9.61 13.46
N ILE A 224 6.82 -8.33 13.10
CA ILE A 224 6.11 -7.78 11.94
C ILE A 224 6.86 -8.08 10.63
N PRO A 225 6.18 -8.54 9.57
CA PRO A 225 6.85 -8.84 8.31
C PRO A 225 7.40 -7.59 7.61
N ILE A 226 8.41 -7.81 6.79
CA ILE A 226 9.10 -6.80 6.01
C ILE A 226 8.70 -6.93 4.55
N VAL A 227 8.09 -5.89 3.99
CA VAL A 227 7.93 -5.72 2.55
C VAL A 227 9.27 -5.26 2.01
N PHE A 228 9.83 -6.00 1.05
CA PHE A 228 11.01 -5.57 0.33
C PHE A 228 10.61 -4.66 -0.84
N ASP A 229 11.15 -3.46 -0.89
CA ASP A 229 11.10 -2.58 -2.06
C ASP A 229 12.46 -2.54 -2.76
N TYR A 230 12.44 -2.94 -4.03
CA TYR A 230 13.63 -3.05 -4.88
C TYR A 230 14.29 -1.69 -5.14
N HIS A 231 13.48 -0.66 -5.42
CA HIS A 231 13.99 0.66 -5.75
C HIS A 231 14.58 1.33 -4.52
N HIS A 232 13.90 1.22 -3.38
CA HIS A 232 14.38 1.72 -2.11
C HIS A 232 15.68 1.03 -1.70
N HIS A 233 15.79 -0.29 -1.91
CA HIS A 233 17.03 -1.03 -1.64
C HIS A 233 18.20 -0.51 -2.46
N SER A 234 17.98 -0.16 -3.73
CA SER A 234 19.04 0.43 -4.57
C SER A 234 19.60 1.75 -4.01
N LEU A 235 18.82 2.45 -3.17
CA LEU A 235 19.16 3.73 -2.54
C LEU A 235 19.58 3.58 -1.06
N CYS A 236 19.18 2.51 -0.39
CA CYS A 236 19.51 2.21 1.01
C CYS A 236 19.72 0.71 1.22
N ASN A 237 20.82 0.17 0.68
CA ASN A 237 21.05 -1.28 0.66
C ASN A 237 21.49 -1.89 1.99
N GLY A 238 21.99 -1.08 2.94
CA GLY A 238 22.50 -1.57 4.23
C GLY A 238 23.70 -2.53 4.11
N GLY A 239 24.42 -2.50 2.99
CA GLY A 239 25.53 -3.39 2.68
C GLY A 239 25.13 -4.81 2.28
N GLN A 240 23.85 -5.04 1.96
CA GLN A 240 23.37 -6.32 1.42
C GLN A 240 23.23 -6.26 -0.10
N THR A 241 23.46 -7.38 -0.78
CA THR A 241 23.01 -7.54 -2.17
C THR A 241 21.48 -7.55 -2.23
N GLU A 242 20.91 -7.31 -3.42
CA GLU A 242 19.46 -7.39 -3.63
C GLU A 242 18.90 -8.76 -3.22
N GLU A 243 19.56 -9.85 -3.62
CA GLU A 243 19.17 -11.22 -3.28
C GLU A 243 19.22 -11.49 -1.77
N GLU A 244 20.29 -11.06 -1.09
CA GLU A 244 20.42 -11.22 0.36
C GLU A 244 19.33 -10.45 1.12
N ALA A 245 19.02 -9.23 0.69
CA ALA A 245 17.98 -8.42 1.31
C ALA A 245 16.58 -8.99 1.03
N LEU A 246 16.31 -9.41 -0.21
CA LEU A 246 15.06 -10.05 -0.58
C LEU A 246 14.82 -11.31 0.25
N ASN A 247 15.80 -12.22 0.31
CA ASN A 247 15.71 -13.46 1.09
C ASN A 247 15.49 -13.18 2.58
N LEU A 248 16.17 -12.17 3.14
CA LEU A 248 15.97 -11.76 4.52
C LEU A 248 14.54 -11.24 4.76
N ALA A 249 14.00 -10.41 3.87
CA ALA A 249 12.64 -9.91 3.98
C ALA A 249 11.60 -11.04 3.85
N ILE A 250 11.74 -11.93 2.85
CA ILE A 250 10.84 -13.08 2.63
C ILE A 250 10.77 -13.97 3.86
N SER A 251 11.89 -14.21 4.54
CA SER A 251 11.96 -15.03 5.76
C SER A 251 11.10 -14.52 6.93
N THR A 252 10.54 -13.32 6.82
CA THR A 252 9.69 -12.70 7.87
C THR A 252 8.19 -12.93 7.68
N TRP A 253 7.77 -13.64 6.63
CA TRP A 253 6.36 -13.80 6.25
C TRP A 253 5.72 -15.13 6.67
N ASP A 254 6.48 -16.03 7.30
CA ASP A 254 6.04 -17.38 7.63
C ASP A 254 5.41 -18.09 6.41
N ASP A 255 4.22 -18.68 6.56
CA ASP A 255 3.49 -19.40 5.50
C ASP A 255 2.68 -18.48 4.58
N ILE A 256 2.73 -17.16 4.77
CA ILE A 256 2.00 -16.20 3.93
C ILE A 256 2.90 -15.81 2.77
N LYS A 257 2.41 -15.95 1.54
CA LYS A 257 3.12 -15.48 0.34
C LYS A 257 3.60 -14.02 0.52
N PRO A 258 4.90 -13.72 0.39
CA PRO A 258 5.42 -12.38 0.62
C PRO A 258 4.89 -11.37 -0.39
N VAL A 259 4.76 -10.11 0.06
CA VAL A 259 4.60 -8.97 -0.85
C VAL A 259 5.91 -8.24 -0.98
N VAL A 260 6.26 -7.92 -2.21
CA VAL A 260 7.34 -6.99 -2.55
C VAL A 260 6.78 -5.79 -3.31
N HIS A 261 7.46 -4.66 -3.23
CA HIS A 261 7.17 -3.49 -4.04
C HIS A 261 8.24 -3.33 -5.10
N TYR A 262 7.84 -2.97 -6.30
CA TYR A 262 8.75 -2.74 -7.40
C TYR A 262 8.43 -1.41 -8.07
N SER A 263 9.46 -0.58 -8.19
CA SER A 263 9.43 0.65 -8.97
C SER A 263 10.79 0.85 -9.64
N GLU A 264 10.85 1.82 -10.55
CA GLU A 264 12.11 2.24 -11.17
C GLU A 264 12.23 3.75 -11.10
N SER A 265 13.46 4.26 -11.23
CA SER A 265 13.69 5.70 -11.21
C SER A 265 13.18 6.39 -12.46
N ARG A 266 12.30 7.37 -12.28
CA ARG A 266 11.86 8.31 -13.33
C ARG A 266 13.03 9.13 -13.87
N SER A 267 14.02 9.46 -13.03
CA SER A 267 15.20 10.19 -13.49
C SER A 267 15.95 9.41 -14.57
N LEU A 268 16.08 8.10 -14.39
CA LEU A 268 16.68 7.21 -15.39
C LEU A 268 15.78 7.05 -16.62
N GLU A 269 14.48 6.85 -16.43
CA GLU A 269 13.50 6.73 -17.52
C GLU A 269 13.51 7.97 -18.44
N LYS A 270 13.51 9.18 -17.86
CA LYS A 270 13.48 10.45 -18.60
C LYS A 270 14.86 10.98 -18.96
N LYS A 271 15.93 10.32 -18.51
CA LYS A 271 17.32 10.78 -18.63
C LYS A 271 17.50 12.22 -18.13
N ASP A 272 16.81 12.56 -17.05
CA ASP A 272 16.77 13.91 -16.45
C ASP A 272 17.23 13.87 -14.99
N LYS A 273 18.42 14.43 -14.75
CA LYS A 273 19.07 14.48 -13.43
C LYS A 273 18.40 15.48 -12.47
N ASN A 274 17.51 16.35 -12.94
CA ASN A 274 16.75 17.27 -12.08
C ASN A 274 15.57 16.57 -11.39
N ILE A 275 15.15 15.42 -11.91
CA ILE A 275 14.16 14.56 -11.28
C ILE A 275 14.84 13.80 -10.14
N LYS A 276 14.25 13.84 -8.94
CA LYS A 276 14.76 13.10 -7.79
C LYS A 276 14.88 11.60 -8.10
N PRO A 277 15.95 10.91 -7.69
CA PRO A 277 16.13 9.49 -7.98
C PRO A 277 15.02 8.61 -7.38
N GLN A 278 14.41 9.05 -6.27
CA GLN A 278 13.27 8.41 -5.60
C GLN A 278 11.97 8.46 -6.43
N ALA A 279 11.85 9.37 -7.40
CA ALA A 279 10.59 9.52 -8.12
C ALA A 279 10.31 8.28 -8.99
N HIS A 280 9.13 7.69 -8.86
CA HIS A 280 8.76 6.49 -9.62
C HIS A 280 8.53 6.81 -11.10
N SER A 281 9.01 5.91 -11.96
CA SER A 281 8.85 5.91 -13.41
C SER A 281 7.38 5.86 -13.86
N ASP A 282 7.16 6.19 -15.12
CA ASP A 282 5.85 6.06 -15.76
C ASP A 282 5.50 4.58 -15.99
N TYR A 283 6.47 3.77 -16.44
CA TYR A 283 6.36 2.33 -16.70
C TYR A 283 7.52 1.53 -16.07
N VAL A 284 7.38 0.21 -15.97
CA VAL A 284 8.47 -0.71 -15.57
C VAL A 284 9.12 -1.26 -16.82
N VAL A 285 10.41 -1.01 -17.01
CA VAL A 285 11.12 -1.38 -18.24
C VAL A 285 11.96 -2.64 -18.05
N ASN A 286 12.52 -2.86 -16.87
CA ASN A 286 13.45 -3.96 -16.60
C ASN A 286 12.71 -5.22 -16.15
N TYR A 287 13.39 -6.35 -16.30
CA TYR A 287 12.91 -7.62 -15.79
C TYR A 287 13.02 -7.64 -14.26
N ILE A 288 11.90 -7.91 -13.58
CA ILE A 288 11.85 -8.08 -12.13
C ILE A 288 12.44 -9.44 -11.76
N ASN A 289 13.64 -9.44 -11.18
CA ASN A 289 14.30 -10.67 -10.74
C ASN A 289 13.74 -11.12 -9.38
N THR A 290 13.02 -12.25 -9.37
CA THR A 290 12.48 -12.83 -8.14
C THR A 290 13.42 -13.82 -7.47
N TYR A 291 14.58 -14.10 -8.08
CA TYR A 291 15.55 -15.08 -7.56
C TYR A 291 14.94 -16.46 -7.28
N GLY A 292 13.98 -16.88 -8.12
CA GLY A 292 13.28 -18.16 -7.94
C GLY A 292 12.21 -18.18 -6.86
N MET A 293 11.90 -17.03 -6.24
CA MET A 293 10.85 -16.91 -5.20
C MET A 293 9.47 -16.61 -5.78
N GLU A 294 8.43 -17.20 -5.17
CA GLU A 294 7.04 -16.89 -5.49
C GLU A 294 6.54 -15.66 -4.70
N LEU A 295 6.21 -14.59 -5.42
CA LEU A 295 5.93 -13.28 -4.83
C LEU A 295 4.61 -12.69 -5.31
N ASP A 296 3.97 -11.89 -4.44
CA ASP A 296 2.96 -10.92 -4.86
C ASP A 296 3.66 -9.57 -5.05
N ILE A 297 3.72 -9.09 -6.29
CA ILE A 297 4.56 -7.95 -6.70
C ILE A 297 3.66 -6.74 -6.94
N MET A 298 3.78 -5.74 -6.08
CA MET A 298 3.09 -4.46 -6.22
C MET A 298 3.92 -3.53 -7.10
N ILE A 299 3.46 -3.28 -8.33
CA ILE A 299 4.10 -2.33 -9.24
C ILE A 299 3.67 -0.90 -8.84
N GLU A 300 4.66 -0.10 -8.47
CA GLU A 300 4.47 1.27 -8.00
C GLU A 300 4.80 2.32 -9.06
N ALA A 301 4.37 2.12 -10.30
CA ALA A 301 4.56 3.09 -11.39
C ALA A 301 3.45 4.15 -11.45
N LYS A 302 3.67 5.25 -12.21
CA LYS A 302 2.66 6.29 -12.37
C LYS A 302 1.46 5.87 -13.22
N HIS A 303 1.66 4.98 -14.21
CA HIS A 303 0.58 4.51 -15.09
C HIS A 303 -0.20 3.29 -14.55
N LYS A 304 0.06 2.88 -13.30
CA LYS A 304 -0.77 1.93 -12.55
C LYS A 304 -0.97 0.60 -13.29
N GLU A 305 -2.22 0.19 -13.54
CA GLU A 305 -2.55 -1.06 -14.22
C GLU A 305 -1.91 -1.14 -15.62
N LEU A 306 -1.76 0.00 -16.31
CA LEU A 306 -1.15 0.02 -17.64
C LEU A 306 0.34 -0.38 -17.59
N ALA A 307 1.04 -0.01 -16.51
CA ALA A 307 2.42 -0.42 -16.31
C ALA A 307 2.54 -1.92 -16.03
N VAL A 308 1.57 -2.50 -15.31
CA VAL A 308 1.50 -3.95 -15.11
C VAL A 308 1.21 -4.66 -16.43
N LEU A 309 0.25 -4.18 -17.22
CA LEU A 309 -0.08 -4.78 -18.53
C LEU A 309 1.11 -4.73 -19.48
N ASP A 310 1.80 -3.60 -19.56
CA ASP A 310 3.00 -3.43 -20.38
C ASP A 310 4.10 -4.42 -19.98
N TYR A 311 4.38 -4.52 -18.68
CA TYR A 311 5.37 -5.46 -18.14
C TYR A 311 5.00 -6.92 -18.47
N LEU A 312 3.75 -7.32 -18.24
CA LEU A 312 3.28 -8.68 -18.53
C LEU A 312 3.37 -9.01 -20.03
N ASN A 313 2.96 -8.07 -20.89
CA ASN A 313 3.06 -8.24 -22.35
C ASN A 313 4.51 -8.40 -22.82
N LYS A 314 5.46 -7.80 -22.11
CA LYS A 314 6.88 -7.87 -22.45
C LYS A 314 7.54 -9.17 -21.99
N TYR A 315 7.17 -9.70 -20.82
CA TYR A 315 7.93 -10.77 -20.16
C TYR A 315 7.17 -12.08 -19.91
N TYR A 316 5.84 -12.11 -20.03
CA TYR A 316 4.99 -13.26 -19.64
C TYR A 316 3.97 -13.67 -20.72
N LYS A 317 4.31 -13.51 -22.01
CA LYS A 317 3.48 -13.98 -23.13
C LYS A 317 3.26 -15.49 -23.11
#